data_AF-A0A815T013-F1
#
_entry.id   AF-A0A815T013-F1
#
_cell.length_a   1.000
_cell.length_b   1.000
_cell.length_c   1.000
_cell.angle_alpha   90.00
_cell.angle_beta   90.00
_cell.angle_gamma   90.00
#
_symmetry.space_group_name_H-M   'P 1'
#
loop_
_entity.id
_entity.type
_entity.pdbx_description
1 polymer ?
#
loop_
_entity_poly.entity_id
_entity_poly.type
_entity_poly.pdbx_seq_one_letter_code
_entity_poly.pdbx_strand_id
1 'polypeptide(L)'
;MCVFVVNMDDCWQVSRDAHGVIQADPKAFSSGIPALVDYVHSRKLKFGLYSDAGFKTCAGRPASLHYETIDAKTYASWNVDYLKYDNCNTDGSIPELRYPVMRDALNASGRPIFYSMCEWGVDSPALWAADVGNSWRTTGDISDNWDSMIHNIDINNEFADKAGPGGWNDPDMLEVGNGGMTDAEYISHFSLWAISKSPLLIGCDVNKMSNITLSILTNSEVIAVNQDSLGVQGKKVAFQSSQSPNATSDVGITACASDTSNIQPPRLQWVYNAQDGSIRSALNKKCLSIEKCITAEGANIVLSECQINDPQAQCQGKNQQWTFNTSDGSIVSKMNGKCLDVFNFDGPNVDAFSCNKQDNQQWIFNTTDGSFRSKHNGKCLTQVQELEVWAGPLADGSAAVVLFNRGNTSEPITVQWSDIDFPARDSAVVRDLWAHKVIGAFRGNYTSPNIEPHAVMMLKITLFQ
;
A
#
# COMPACT_ATOMS: atom_id res chain seq x y z
N MET A 1 14.52 11.40 -19.28
CA MET A 1 15.63 10.47 -19.02
C MET A 1 15.55 10.13 -17.54
N CYS A 2 15.36 8.86 -17.18
CA CYS A 2 15.28 8.47 -15.78
C CYS A 2 16.61 8.77 -15.08
N VAL A 3 16.55 9.35 -13.88
CA VAL A 3 17.72 9.59 -13.05
C VAL A 3 17.88 8.38 -12.14
N PHE A 4 19.02 7.70 -12.24
CA PHE A 4 19.33 6.56 -11.40
C PHE A 4 20.20 7.02 -10.22
N VAL A 5 19.79 6.64 -9.02
CA VAL A 5 20.47 6.99 -7.77
C VAL A 5 20.95 5.71 -7.08
N VAL A 6 22.20 5.70 -6.63
CA VAL A 6 22.74 4.66 -5.74
C VAL A 6 22.64 5.19 -4.32
N ASN A 7 21.65 4.70 -3.57
CA ASN A 7 21.38 5.14 -2.21
C ASN A 7 22.11 4.25 -1.22
N MET A 8 22.97 4.85 -0.39
CA MET A 8 23.56 4.19 0.77
C MET A 8 22.69 4.46 2.00
N ASP A 9 22.25 3.37 2.65
CA ASP A 9 21.41 3.42 3.84
C ASP A 9 22.24 3.49 5.14
N ASP A 10 21.69 3.10 6.29
CA ASP A 10 22.31 3.21 7.62
C ASP A 10 23.67 2.49 7.75
N CYS A 11 24.34 2.69 8.88
CA CYS A 11 25.62 2.10 9.27
C CYS A 11 26.88 2.59 8.54
N TRP A 12 26.80 3.64 7.72
CA TRP A 12 27.99 4.21 7.08
C TRP A 12 28.83 5.08 8.01
N GLN A 13 28.21 5.70 9.02
CA GLN A 13 28.82 6.64 9.97
C GLN A 13 29.12 5.99 11.34
N VAL A 14 30.19 6.45 11.99
CA VAL A 14 30.68 5.86 13.26
C VAL A 14 30.89 6.85 14.38
N SER A 15 31.17 8.12 14.09
CA SER A 15 31.44 9.14 15.11
C SER A 15 31.21 10.57 14.58
N ARG A 16 31.42 11.56 15.45
CA ARG A 16 31.60 12.97 15.08
C ARG A 16 32.99 13.42 15.53
N ASP A 17 33.61 14.33 14.79
CA ASP A 17 34.87 14.95 15.18
C ASP A 17 34.68 16.08 16.21
N ALA A 18 35.78 16.75 16.58
CA ALA A 18 35.76 17.85 17.56
C ALA A 18 34.98 19.09 17.10
N HIS A 19 34.61 19.17 15.83
CA HIS A 19 33.81 20.25 15.26
C HIS A 19 32.36 19.82 15.01
N GLY A 20 32.00 18.61 15.45
CA GLY A 20 30.67 18.05 15.26
C GLY A 20 30.44 17.50 13.86
N VAL A 21 31.46 17.40 12.99
CA VAL A 21 31.31 16.86 11.64
C VAL A 21 31.23 15.34 11.70
N ILE A 22 30.21 14.78 11.05
CA ILE A 22 29.95 13.35 11.00
C ILE A 22 31.05 12.61 10.23
N GLN A 23 31.50 11.47 10.76
CA GLN A 23 32.60 10.67 10.23
C GLN A 23 32.12 9.32 9.73
N ALA A 24 32.46 8.98 8.50
CA ALA A 24 32.24 7.66 7.92
C ALA A 24 33.15 6.61 8.56
N ASP A 25 32.76 5.32 8.52
CA ASP A 25 33.62 4.22 8.96
C ASP A 25 34.88 4.17 8.08
N PRO A 26 36.09 4.45 8.63
CA PRO A 26 37.32 4.47 7.84
C PRO A 26 37.74 3.08 7.37
N LYS A 27 37.20 1.99 7.94
CA LYS A 27 37.46 0.62 7.48
C LYS A 27 36.60 0.27 6.27
N ALA A 28 35.32 0.62 6.30
CA ALA A 28 34.40 0.38 5.18
C ALA A 28 34.66 1.36 4.01
N PHE A 29 34.98 2.61 4.33
CA PHE A 29 35.19 3.70 3.37
C PHE A 29 36.60 4.27 3.50
N SER A 30 37.61 3.43 3.26
CA SER A 30 39.03 3.81 3.39
C SER A 30 39.47 4.95 2.46
N SER A 31 38.75 5.17 1.35
CA SER A 31 38.95 6.30 0.44
C SER A 31 38.05 7.51 0.74
N GLY A 32 37.19 7.41 1.77
CA GLY A 32 36.19 8.40 2.14
C GLY A 32 34.95 8.40 1.25
N ILE A 33 33.88 9.01 1.75
CA ILE A 33 32.62 9.20 1.00
C ILE A 33 32.81 10.02 -0.28
N PRO A 34 33.59 11.12 -0.31
CA PRO A 34 33.80 11.87 -1.55
C PRO A 34 34.32 11.03 -2.71
N ALA A 35 35.29 10.13 -2.47
CA ALA A 35 35.82 9.26 -3.52
C ALA A 35 34.77 8.27 -4.06
N LEU A 36 33.88 7.78 -3.18
CA LEU A 36 32.76 6.92 -3.60
C LEU A 36 31.74 7.72 -4.43
N VAL A 37 31.42 8.95 -4.02
CA VAL A 37 30.53 9.83 -4.77
C VAL A 37 31.10 10.15 -6.15
N ASP A 38 32.38 10.53 -6.22
CA ASP A 38 33.07 10.79 -7.50
C ASP A 38 33.06 9.56 -8.41
N TYR A 39 33.26 8.36 -7.83
CA TYR A 39 33.16 7.12 -8.57
C TYR A 39 31.74 6.90 -9.15
N VAL A 40 30.69 7.08 -8.34
CA VAL A 40 29.29 6.93 -8.78
C VAL A 40 28.95 7.96 -9.86
N HIS A 41 29.37 9.21 -9.70
CA HIS A 41 29.18 10.26 -10.71
C HIS A 41 29.94 9.96 -12.01
N SER A 42 31.12 9.36 -11.95
CA SER A 42 31.87 8.94 -13.15
C SER A 42 31.12 7.88 -13.98
N ARG A 43 30.18 7.15 -13.35
CA ARG A 43 29.27 6.20 -14.01
C ARG A 43 27.98 6.84 -14.51
N LYS A 44 27.86 8.17 -14.45
CA LYS A 44 26.65 8.95 -14.80
C LYS A 44 25.44 8.61 -13.93
N LEU A 45 25.69 8.15 -12.71
CA LEU A 45 24.68 7.90 -11.68
C LEU A 45 24.72 9.03 -10.65
N LYS A 46 23.68 9.12 -9.84
CA LYS A 46 23.58 10.00 -8.67
C LYS A 46 23.85 9.22 -7.38
N PHE A 47 24.27 9.89 -6.33
CA PHE A 47 24.56 9.26 -5.04
C PHE A 47 23.62 9.76 -3.94
N GLY A 48 23.02 8.82 -3.22
CA GLY A 48 22.19 9.09 -2.05
C GLY A 48 22.86 8.68 -0.75
N LEU A 49 22.60 9.45 0.30
CA LEU A 49 23.06 9.20 1.66
C LEU A 49 21.85 9.04 2.59
N TYR A 50 22.12 8.55 3.80
CA TYR A 50 21.13 8.35 4.85
C TYR A 50 21.54 9.10 6.12
N SER A 51 20.57 9.68 6.81
CA SER A 51 20.66 10.12 8.20
C SER A 51 19.29 10.06 8.86
N ASP A 52 19.16 10.61 10.06
CA ASP A 52 17.95 10.57 10.87
C ASP A 52 17.66 11.94 11.51
N ALA A 53 16.38 12.28 11.62
CA ALA A 53 15.82 13.42 12.33
C ALA A 53 15.78 13.23 13.87
N GLY A 54 16.75 12.48 14.40
CA GLY A 54 16.92 12.16 15.81
C GLY A 54 18.38 12.21 16.26
N PHE A 55 18.62 11.88 17.52
CA PHE A 55 19.97 11.90 18.11
C PHE A 55 20.86 10.78 17.57
N LYS A 56 20.23 9.66 17.16
CA LYS A 56 20.89 8.51 16.56
C LYS A 56 20.02 7.92 15.47
N THR A 57 20.64 7.28 14.49
CA THR A 57 19.93 6.48 13.49
C THR A 57 19.25 5.27 14.12
N CYS A 58 18.39 4.59 13.37
CA CYS A 58 17.75 3.37 13.84
C CYS A 58 18.76 2.28 14.26
N ALA A 59 19.93 2.18 13.61
CA ALA A 59 21.03 1.30 14.02
C ALA A 59 21.93 1.88 15.13
N GLY A 60 21.54 2.99 15.75
CA GLY A 60 22.25 3.59 16.89
C GLY A 60 23.52 4.36 16.51
N ARG A 61 23.67 4.78 15.25
CA ARG A 61 24.81 5.58 14.76
C ARG A 61 24.56 7.08 14.95
N PRO A 62 25.58 7.96 14.87
CA PRO A 62 25.35 9.40 14.90
C PRO A 62 24.35 9.85 13.83
N ALA A 63 23.42 10.73 14.20
CA ALA A 63 22.39 11.30 13.34
C ALA A 63 22.30 12.83 13.51
N SER A 64 21.40 13.48 12.77
CA SER A 64 21.53 14.90 12.45
C SER A 64 20.69 15.86 13.32
N LEU A 65 19.90 15.39 14.29
CA LEU A 65 19.16 16.30 15.16
C LEU A 65 20.13 17.24 15.92
N HIS A 66 19.92 18.55 15.77
CA HIS A 66 20.80 19.65 16.22
C HIS A 66 22.15 19.79 15.51
N TYR A 67 22.40 19.00 14.46
CA TYR A 67 23.58 19.08 13.60
C TYR A 67 23.22 19.35 12.14
N GLU A 68 21.97 19.67 11.83
CA GLU A 68 21.39 19.73 10.49
C GLU A 68 22.19 20.66 9.58
N THR A 69 22.56 21.85 10.07
CA THR A 69 23.37 22.82 9.30
C THR A 69 24.79 22.31 9.00
N ILE A 70 25.41 21.59 9.94
CA ILE A 70 26.77 21.05 9.76
C ILE A 70 26.72 19.87 8.80
N ASP A 71 25.76 18.97 8.99
CA ASP A 71 25.59 17.76 8.21
C ASP A 71 25.17 18.09 6.77
N ALA A 72 24.21 18.98 6.55
CA ALA A 72 23.82 19.41 5.20
C ALA A 72 24.99 20.03 4.43
N LYS A 73 25.82 20.88 5.07
CA LYS A 73 27.04 21.43 4.45
C LYS A 73 28.06 20.33 4.14
N THR A 74 28.21 19.37 5.03
CA THR A 74 29.10 18.21 4.85
C THR A 74 28.66 17.38 3.65
N TYR A 75 27.38 17.00 3.58
CA TYR A 75 26.82 16.22 2.47
C TYR A 75 26.94 16.98 1.13
N ALA A 76 26.68 18.28 1.13
CA ALA A 76 26.87 19.12 -0.05
C ALA A 76 28.32 19.16 -0.51
N SER A 77 29.27 19.29 0.43
CA SER A 77 30.71 19.27 0.13
C SER A 77 31.20 17.93 -0.43
N TRP A 78 30.52 16.83 -0.09
CA TRP A 78 30.79 15.50 -0.62
C TRP A 78 30.08 15.24 -1.95
N ASN A 79 29.37 16.21 -2.49
CA ASN A 79 28.57 16.11 -3.72
C ASN A 79 27.41 15.09 -3.64
N VAL A 80 26.84 14.85 -2.46
CA VAL A 80 25.62 14.01 -2.32
C VAL A 80 24.46 14.61 -3.11
N ASP A 81 23.63 13.80 -3.75
CA ASP A 81 22.49 14.24 -4.57
C ASP A 81 21.12 13.90 -3.98
N TYR A 82 21.08 13.02 -2.99
CA TYR A 82 19.85 12.51 -2.38
C TYR A 82 20.08 12.26 -0.89
N LEU A 83 19.11 12.56 -0.04
CA LEU A 83 19.13 12.24 1.39
C LEU A 83 17.84 11.50 1.77
N LYS A 84 17.96 10.26 2.24
CA LYS A 84 16.93 9.60 3.07
C LYS A 84 17.09 10.09 4.51
N TYR A 85 16.00 10.54 5.12
CA TYR A 85 16.03 11.16 6.45
C TYR A 85 14.98 10.53 7.36
N ASP A 86 15.46 9.72 8.30
CA ASP A 86 14.68 8.82 9.15
C ASP A 86 14.12 9.49 10.42
N ASN A 87 13.46 8.72 11.29
CA ASN A 87 12.68 9.23 12.43
C ASN A 87 12.91 8.46 13.76
N CYS A 88 14.04 7.78 13.93
CA CYS A 88 14.37 7.07 15.18
C CYS A 88 15.00 8.01 16.22
N ASN A 89 14.99 7.61 17.51
CA ASN A 89 15.69 8.29 18.62
C ASN A 89 15.48 9.83 18.67
N THR A 90 14.24 10.28 18.50
CA THR A 90 13.88 11.70 18.49
C THR A 90 13.84 12.30 19.90
N ASP A 91 13.67 13.62 20.00
CA ASP A 91 13.41 14.34 21.25
C ASP A 91 11.92 14.35 21.65
N GLY A 92 11.08 13.58 20.95
CA GLY A 92 9.63 13.54 21.13
C GLY A 92 8.86 14.62 20.38
N SER A 93 9.54 15.53 19.66
CA SER A 93 8.86 16.49 18.80
C SER A 93 8.32 15.84 17.52
N ILE A 94 7.21 16.39 17.02
CA ILE A 94 6.51 15.88 15.84
C ILE A 94 7.32 16.11 14.55
N PRO A 95 7.20 15.24 13.52
CA PRO A 95 7.92 15.39 12.26
C PRO A 95 7.74 16.75 11.57
N GLU A 96 6.52 17.31 11.60
CA GLU A 96 6.19 18.60 10.98
C GLU A 96 7.06 19.77 11.50
N LEU A 97 7.62 19.65 12.71
CA LEU A 97 8.55 20.65 13.26
C LEU A 97 10.03 20.35 12.98
N ARG A 98 10.42 19.07 12.92
CA ARG A 98 11.83 18.67 12.75
C ARG A 98 12.30 18.68 11.31
N TYR A 99 11.50 18.13 10.40
CA TYR A 99 11.90 17.96 9.00
C TYR A 99 12.17 19.29 8.27
N PRO A 100 11.40 20.38 8.50
CA PRO A 100 11.73 21.69 7.91
C PRO A 100 13.13 22.22 8.27
N VAL A 101 13.68 21.85 9.44
CA VAL A 101 15.02 22.29 9.86
C VAL A 101 16.10 21.72 8.95
N MET A 102 16.00 20.43 8.60
CA MET A 102 16.93 19.79 7.66
C MET A 102 16.69 20.29 6.23
N ARG A 103 15.43 20.47 5.79
CA ARG A 103 15.13 21.13 4.50
C ARG A 103 15.86 22.47 4.36
N ASP A 104 15.73 23.34 5.36
CA ASP A 104 16.32 24.68 5.33
C ASP A 104 17.86 24.61 5.32
N ALA A 105 18.43 23.66 6.06
CA ALA A 105 19.87 23.39 6.05
C ALA A 105 20.38 22.90 4.68
N LEU A 106 19.66 21.98 4.04
CA LEU A 106 19.97 21.49 2.68
C LEU A 106 19.89 22.63 1.66
N ASN A 107 18.83 23.43 1.69
CA ASN A 107 18.70 24.60 0.82
C ASN A 107 19.84 25.61 1.03
N ALA A 108 20.19 25.89 2.29
CA ALA A 108 21.28 26.81 2.64
C ALA A 108 22.67 26.30 2.24
N SER A 109 22.83 25.00 1.96
CA SER A 109 24.08 24.42 1.47
C SER A 109 24.44 24.86 0.04
N GLY A 110 23.44 25.31 -0.74
CA GLY A 110 23.60 25.73 -2.13
C GLY A 110 23.70 24.58 -3.14
N ARG A 111 23.65 23.32 -2.71
CA ARG A 111 23.60 22.15 -3.59
C ARG A 111 22.17 21.57 -3.62
N PRO A 112 21.58 21.34 -4.81
CA PRO A 112 20.33 20.59 -4.91
C PRO A 112 20.52 19.15 -4.44
N ILE A 113 19.79 18.76 -3.39
CA ILE A 113 19.76 17.41 -2.81
C ILE A 113 18.30 16.99 -2.74
N PHE A 114 17.94 15.88 -3.39
CA PHE A 114 16.60 15.30 -3.28
C PHE A 114 16.34 14.89 -1.83
N TYR A 115 15.27 15.39 -1.23
CA TYR A 115 15.00 15.16 0.19
C TYR A 115 13.87 14.15 0.37
N SER A 116 14.22 12.92 0.74
CA SER A 116 13.28 11.83 0.99
C SER A 116 13.04 11.66 2.48
N MET A 117 11.81 11.88 2.91
CA MET A 117 11.39 11.82 4.30
C MET A 117 10.99 10.39 4.68
N CYS A 118 11.42 9.92 5.85
CA CYS A 118 11.21 8.56 6.34
C CYS A 118 10.70 8.60 7.79
N GLU A 119 9.53 9.22 7.95
CA GLU A 119 8.75 9.37 9.17
C GLU A 119 7.61 8.35 9.29
N TRP A 120 7.56 7.39 8.36
CA TRP A 120 6.65 6.24 8.39
C TRP A 120 5.16 6.56 8.38
N GLY A 121 4.76 7.71 7.85
CA GLY A 121 3.38 8.18 7.88
C GLY A 121 2.96 8.86 9.20
N VAL A 122 3.87 9.00 10.18
CA VAL A 122 3.59 9.64 11.47
C VAL A 122 3.14 11.07 11.25
N ASP A 123 2.01 11.43 11.85
CA ASP A 123 1.34 12.72 11.69
C ASP A 123 0.98 13.07 10.23
N SER A 124 0.71 12.05 9.40
CA SER A 124 0.12 12.19 8.05
C SER A 124 0.91 13.12 7.12
N PRO A 125 2.17 12.79 6.76
CA PRO A 125 3.04 13.64 5.94
C PRO A 125 2.45 14.04 4.60
N ALA A 126 1.58 13.22 4.02
CA ALA A 126 0.85 13.58 2.80
C ALA A 126 0.05 14.90 2.89
N LEU A 127 -0.24 15.39 4.09
CA LEU A 127 -0.96 16.66 4.29
C LEU A 127 -0.06 17.90 4.36
N TRP A 128 1.25 17.75 4.54
CA TRP A 128 2.17 18.87 4.80
C TRP A 128 3.57 18.74 4.18
N ALA A 129 4.05 17.53 3.89
CA ALA A 129 5.42 17.26 3.46
C ALA A 129 5.73 17.72 2.04
N ALA A 130 4.71 18.03 1.21
CA ALA A 130 4.90 18.55 -0.15
C ALA A 130 5.65 19.89 -0.20
N ASP A 131 5.55 20.72 0.86
CA ASP A 131 6.31 21.98 1.00
C ASP A 131 7.66 21.78 1.70
N VAL A 132 8.01 20.52 2.04
CA VAL A 132 9.17 20.18 2.85
C VAL A 132 10.17 19.32 2.09
N GLY A 133 9.74 18.17 1.59
CA GLY A 133 10.57 17.18 0.89
C GLY A 133 10.06 16.86 -0.51
N ASN A 134 10.78 15.97 -1.18
CA ASN A 134 10.44 15.51 -2.53
C ASN A 134 9.69 14.18 -2.55
N SER A 135 9.82 13.40 -1.48
CA SER A 135 8.97 12.25 -1.19
C SER A 135 8.88 12.05 0.31
N TRP A 136 7.85 11.34 0.77
CA TRP A 136 7.64 11.02 2.18
C TRP A 136 7.07 9.63 2.34
N ARG A 137 7.61 8.87 3.30
CA ARG A 137 7.11 7.53 3.62
C ARG A 137 5.69 7.64 4.17
N THR A 138 4.75 6.90 3.59
CA THR A 138 3.35 6.87 4.05
C THR A 138 3.08 5.81 5.11
N THR A 139 4.01 4.87 5.29
CA THR A 139 3.82 3.67 6.11
C THR A 139 5.12 3.27 6.82
N GLY A 140 5.00 2.36 7.79
CA GLY A 140 6.13 1.58 8.29
C GLY A 140 6.83 0.76 7.20
N ASP A 141 7.94 0.12 7.57
CA ASP A 141 8.78 -0.58 6.61
C ASP A 141 8.05 -1.73 5.95
N ILE A 142 8.24 -1.85 4.63
CA ILE A 142 7.83 -3.05 3.91
C ILE A 142 8.68 -4.24 4.35
N SER A 143 8.12 -5.43 4.23
CA SER A 143 8.82 -6.69 4.32
C SER A 143 8.51 -7.53 3.08
N ASP A 144 9.44 -8.40 2.70
CA ASP A 144 9.29 -9.30 1.55
C ASP A 144 8.25 -10.42 1.77
N ASN A 145 6.98 -10.03 1.86
CA ASN A 145 5.81 -10.89 1.91
C ASN A 145 4.57 -10.16 1.40
N TRP A 146 3.59 -10.93 0.94
CA TRP A 146 2.37 -10.43 0.33
C TRP A 146 1.57 -9.49 1.22
N ASP A 147 1.37 -9.85 2.49
CA ASP A 147 0.51 -9.09 3.41
C ASP A 147 1.09 -7.72 3.72
N SER A 148 2.42 -7.61 3.87
CA SER A 148 3.11 -6.33 4.05
C SER A 148 3.01 -5.45 2.81
N MET A 149 3.19 -6.00 1.61
CA MET A 149 3.03 -5.25 0.36
C MET A 149 1.60 -4.70 0.21
N ILE A 150 0.59 -5.54 0.46
CA ILE A 150 -0.83 -5.15 0.44
C ILE A 150 -1.13 -4.08 1.50
N HIS A 151 -0.62 -4.25 2.72
CA HIS A 151 -0.81 -3.28 3.80
C HIS A 151 -0.28 -1.89 3.39
N ASN A 152 0.94 -1.84 2.84
CA ASN A 152 1.57 -0.57 2.49
C ASN A 152 0.82 0.13 1.34
N ILE A 153 0.44 -0.61 0.29
CA ILE A 153 -0.22 -0.01 -0.86
C ILE A 153 -1.65 0.47 -0.55
N ASP A 154 -2.39 -0.23 0.33
CA ASP A 154 -3.74 0.20 0.73
C ASP A 154 -3.69 1.51 1.53
N ILE A 155 -2.74 1.69 2.45
CA ILE A 155 -2.56 2.97 3.18
C ILE A 155 -2.12 4.07 2.21
N ASN A 156 -1.13 3.80 1.35
CA ASN A 156 -0.63 4.76 0.38
C ASN A 156 -1.71 5.26 -0.59
N ASN A 157 -2.67 4.41 -0.95
CA ASN A 157 -3.80 4.76 -1.80
C ASN A 157 -4.73 5.81 -1.18
N GLU A 158 -4.81 5.89 0.15
CA GLU A 158 -5.64 6.91 0.83
C GLU A 158 -5.18 8.33 0.54
N PHE A 159 -3.90 8.50 0.19
CA PHE A 159 -3.26 9.79 -0.05
C PHE A 159 -3.03 10.09 -1.53
N ALA A 160 -3.67 9.34 -2.45
CA ALA A 160 -3.43 9.47 -3.88
C ALA A 160 -3.65 10.89 -4.43
N ASP A 161 -4.56 11.67 -3.83
CA ASP A 161 -4.84 13.04 -4.22
C ASP A 161 -3.82 14.07 -3.70
N LYS A 162 -2.82 13.64 -2.92
CA LYS A 162 -1.77 14.49 -2.33
C LYS A 162 -0.43 14.40 -3.04
N ALA A 163 -0.20 13.36 -3.84
CA ALA A 163 1.02 13.22 -4.63
C ALA A 163 0.93 14.00 -5.94
N GLY A 164 2.08 14.50 -6.40
CA GLY A 164 2.21 15.18 -7.69
C GLY A 164 3.65 15.60 -8.00
N PRO A 165 3.87 16.26 -9.14
CA PRO A 165 5.21 16.73 -9.53
C PRO A 165 5.90 17.53 -8.41
N GLY A 166 6.96 16.95 -7.86
CA GLY A 166 7.79 17.55 -6.81
C GLY A 166 7.59 16.97 -5.41
N GLY A 167 6.51 16.21 -5.16
CA GLY A 167 6.19 15.60 -3.87
C GLY A 167 5.42 14.29 -4.04
N TRP A 168 6.03 13.17 -3.66
CA TRP A 168 5.49 11.83 -3.91
C TRP A 168 5.26 11.05 -2.62
N ASN A 169 4.12 10.35 -2.55
CA ASN A 169 3.91 9.35 -1.50
C ASN A 169 4.86 8.16 -1.73
N ASP A 170 5.50 7.70 -0.66
CA ASP A 170 6.46 6.60 -0.67
C ASP A 170 5.95 5.41 0.19
N PRO A 171 5.38 4.36 -0.43
CA PRO A 171 5.00 3.11 0.23
C PRO A 171 6.19 2.18 0.55
N ASP A 172 7.43 2.69 0.49
CA ASP A 172 8.71 2.02 0.74
C ASP A 172 9.32 1.33 -0.50
N MET A 173 10.52 0.76 -0.31
CA MET A 173 11.34 0.15 -1.37
C MET A 173 10.68 -1.06 -2.06
N LEU A 174 11.16 -1.40 -3.25
CA LEU A 174 10.75 -2.60 -3.98
C LEU A 174 11.44 -3.85 -3.41
N GLU A 175 10.65 -4.86 -3.07
CA GLU A 175 11.12 -6.19 -2.59
C GLU A 175 11.37 -7.19 -3.73
N VAL A 176 11.18 -6.74 -4.98
CA VAL A 176 11.26 -7.57 -6.19
C VAL A 176 12.60 -8.31 -6.26
N GLY A 177 12.55 -9.64 -6.14
CA GLY A 177 13.71 -10.53 -6.25
C GLY A 177 14.38 -10.92 -4.93
N ASN A 178 13.79 -10.58 -3.77
CA ASN A 178 14.33 -10.95 -2.46
C ASN A 178 13.96 -12.38 -2.00
N GLY A 179 12.97 -13.00 -2.64
CA GLY A 179 12.65 -14.44 -2.57
C GLY A 179 11.49 -14.83 -1.65
N GLY A 180 10.87 -13.87 -0.97
CA GLY A 180 9.73 -14.06 -0.05
C GLY A 180 8.35 -13.98 -0.72
N MET A 181 8.28 -13.51 -1.96
CA MET A 181 7.07 -13.51 -2.79
C MET A 181 7.27 -14.28 -4.11
N THR A 182 6.17 -14.70 -4.71
CA THR A 182 6.15 -15.32 -6.04
C THR A 182 6.40 -14.30 -7.16
N ASP A 183 6.77 -14.77 -8.35
CA ASP A 183 6.96 -13.88 -9.51
C ASP A 183 5.67 -13.10 -9.86
N ALA A 184 4.50 -13.72 -9.71
CA ALA A 184 3.20 -13.06 -9.93
C ALA A 184 2.97 -11.93 -8.91
N GLU A 185 3.27 -12.19 -7.65
CA GLU A 185 3.18 -11.20 -6.57
C GLU A 185 4.18 -10.04 -6.79
N TYR A 186 5.40 -10.33 -7.27
CA TYR A 186 6.37 -9.28 -7.62
C TYR A 186 5.96 -8.45 -8.84
N ILE A 187 5.30 -9.05 -9.85
CA ILE A 187 4.71 -8.32 -10.97
C ILE A 187 3.59 -7.39 -10.47
N SER A 188 2.75 -7.87 -9.55
CA SER A 188 1.71 -7.07 -8.90
C SER A 188 2.30 -5.93 -8.10
N HIS A 189 3.29 -6.20 -7.24
CA HIS A 189 4.06 -5.21 -6.46
C HIS A 189 4.59 -4.09 -7.35
N PHE A 190 5.37 -4.44 -8.39
CA PHE A 190 5.96 -3.46 -9.29
C PHE A 190 4.90 -2.64 -10.05
N SER A 191 3.81 -3.27 -10.49
CA SER A 191 2.71 -2.59 -11.20
C SER A 191 1.98 -1.59 -10.30
N LEU A 192 1.75 -1.95 -9.03
CA LEU A 192 1.08 -1.12 -8.05
C LEU A 192 1.93 0.07 -7.62
N TRP A 193 3.24 -0.12 -7.41
CA TRP A 193 4.19 0.97 -7.18
C TRP A 193 4.30 1.89 -8.39
N ALA A 194 4.28 1.33 -9.60
CA ALA A 194 4.35 2.11 -10.83
C ALA A 194 3.10 2.96 -11.04
N ILE A 195 1.90 2.38 -10.91
CA ILE A 195 0.64 3.13 -11.09
C ILE A 195 0.45 4.17 -9.98
N SER A 196 0.97 3.93 -8.77
CA SER A 196 0.86 4.85 -7.63
C SER A 196 1.89 5.98 -7.62
N LYS A 197 2.80 6.04 -8.61
CA LYS A 197 3.86 7.08 -8.71
C LYS A 197 4.81 7.06 -7.51
N SER A 198 4.92 5.90 -6.86
CA SER A 198 5.90 5.63 -5.82
C SER A 198 7.33 5.74 -6.37
N PRO A 199 8.31 6.15 -5.55
CA PRO A 199 9.72 5.92 -5.84
C PRO A 199 10.01 4.44 -6.16
N LEU A 200 10.60 4.16 -7.33
CA LEU A 200 10.99 2.81 -7.73
C LEU A 200 12.42 2.47 -7.27
N LEU A 201 12.60 2.31 -5.95
CA LEU A 201 13.89 1.99 -5.33
C LEU A 201 14.10 0.47 -5.26
N ILE A 202 15.07 -0.06 -6.00
CA ILE A 202 15.38 -1.51 -6.02
C ILE A 202 15.97 -1.94 -4.67
N GLY A 203 15.31 -2.87 -3.98
CA GLY A 203 15.76 -3.41 -2.68
C GLY A 203 16.49 -4.76 -2.74
N CYS A 204 16.71 -5.34 -3.93
CA CYS A 204 17.39 -6.63 -4.08
C CYS A 204 18.89 -6.52 -4.43
N ASP A 205 19.64 -7.62 -4.28
CA ASP A 205 21.04 -7.71 -4.73
C ASP A 205 21.10 -7.72 -6.27
N VAL A 206 21.37 -6.56 -6.86
CA VAL A 206 21.45 -6.37 -8.32
C VAL A 206 22.53 -7.23 -9.00
N ASN A 207 23.49 -7.79 -8.25
CA ASN A 207 24.50 -8.70 -8.81
C ASN A 207 24.00 -10.15 -8.95
N LYS A 208 22.81 -10.46 -8.40
CA LYS A 208 22.25 -11.82 -8.34
C LYS A 208 20.81 -11.90 -8.84
N MET A 209 20.37 -10.90 -9.61
CA MET A 209 19.03 -10.92 -10.19
C MET A 209 18.85 -12.12 -11.13
N SER A 210 17.72 -12.80 -10.96
CA SER A 210 17.24 -13.76 -11.95
C SER A 210 16.79 -13.03 -13.24
N ASN A 211 16.61 -13.77 -14.33
CA ASN A 211 16.08 -13.19 -15.58
C ASN A 211 14.68 -12.61 -15.38
N ILE A 212 13.83 -13.25 -14.56
CA ILE A 212 12.47 -12.77 -14.29
C ILE A 212 12.53 -11.48 -13.46
N THR A 213 13.33 -11.42 -12.40
CA THR A 213 13.58 -10.21 -11.60
C THR A 213 14.03 -9.05 -12.48
N LEU A 214 15.02 -9.28 -13.34
CA LEU A 214 15.51 -8.26 -14.27
C LEU A 214 14.41 -7.80 -15.22
N SER A 215 13.58 -8.71 -15.76
CA SER A 215 12.50 -8.35 -16.67
C SER A 215 11.39 -7.54 -16.00
N ILE A 216 11.11 -7.79 -14.72
CA ILE A 216 10.15 -7.00 -13.92
C ILE A 216 10.70 -5.58 -13.77
N LEU A 217 11.91 -5.46 -13.23
CA LEU A 217 12.53 -4.17 -12.89
C LEU A 217 12.91 -3.32 -14.12
N THR A 218 12.91 -3.89 -15.33
CA THR A 218 13.29 -3.20 -16.57
C THR A 218 12.16 -3.07 -17.59
N ASN A 219 10.91 -3.39 -17.23
CA ASN A 219 9.78 -3.17 -18.12
C ASN A 219 9.56 -1.67 -18.38
N SER A 220 10.03 -1.20 -19.54
CA SER A 220 9.99 0.21 -19.92
C SER A 220 8.57 0.79 -20.06
N GLU A 221 7.56 -0.02 -20.36
CA GLU A 221 6.17 0.48 -20.49
C GLU A 221 5.53 0.71 -19.13
N VAL A 222 5.82 -0.15 -18.15
CA VAL A 222 5.38 0.01 -16.76
C VAL A 222 6.11 1.19 -16.10
N ILE A 223 7.42 1.32 -16.32
CA ILE A 223 8.22 2.46 -15.87
C ILE A 223 7.70 3.77 -16.50
N ALA A 224 7.27 3.76 -17.76
CA ALA A 224 6.71 4.94 -18.41
C ALA A 224 5.40 5.41 -17.76
N VAL A 225 4.60 4.50 -17.17
CA VAL A 225 3.42 4.89 -16.37
C VAL A 225 3.81 5.57 -15.08
N ASN A 226 4.87 5.10 -14.41
CA ASN A 226 5.39 5.73 -13.19
C ASN A 226 6.00 7.12 -13.50
N GLN A 227 6.71 7.23 -14.61
CA GLN A 227 7.43 8.44 -15.03
C GLN A 227 6.61 9.37 -15.94
N ASP A 228 5.29 9.16 -16.03
CA ASP A 228 4.42 9.98 -16.86
C ASP A 228 4.44 11.45 -16.41
N SER A 229 4.53 12.38 -17.37
CA SER A 229 4.70 13.80 -17.09
C SER A 229 3.48 14.48 -16.46
N LEU A 230 2.29 13.87 -16.52
CA LEU A 230 1.12 14.37 -15.80
C LEU A 230 1.31 14.21 -14.30
N GLY A 231 2.05 13.18 -13.87
CA GLY A 231 2.43 12.99 -12.48
C GLY A 231 1.26 12.76 -11.53
N VAL A 232 0.14 12.21 -12.01
CA VAL A 232 -1.03 11.91 -11.17
C VAL A 232 -0.92 10.48 -10.65
N GLN A 233 -0.85 10.33 -9.33
CA GLN A 233 -0.93 9.02 -8.68
C GLN A 233 -2.24 8.32 -9.05
N GLY A 234 -2.14 7.11 -9.61
CA GLY A 234 -3.31 6.27 -9.83
C GLY A 234 -3.80 5.68 -8.51
N LYS A 235 -5.09 5.36 -8.46
CA LYS A 235 -5.80 4.91 -7.25
C LYS A 235 -6.78 3.80 -7.57
N LYS A 236 -7.26 3.13 -6.54
CA LYS A 236 -8.40 2.20 -6.64
C LYS A 236 -9.65 2.97 -7.09
N VAL A 237 -10.29 2.52 -8.17
CA VAL A 237 -11.49 3.12 -8.76
C VAL A 237 -12.70 2.19 -8.75
N ALA A 238 -12.49 0.87 -8.68
CA ALA A 238 -13.56 -0.10 -8.57
C ALA A 238 -13.14 -1.33 -7.76
N PHE A 239 -14.15 -1.96 -7.14
CA PHE A 239 -14.07 -3.22 -6.43
C PHE A 239 -15.11 -4.18 -7.03
N GLN A 240 -14.74 -5.44 -7.24
CA GLN A 240 -15.56 -6.44 -7.94
C GLN A 240 -15.49 -7.80 -7.27
N SER A 241 -16.52 -8.62 -7.48
CA SER A 241 -16.50 -10.02 -7.09
C SER A 241 -17.45 -10.86 -7.95
N SER A 242 -16.98 -11.99 -8.48
CA SER A 242 -17.85 -12.93 -9.20
C SER A 242 -18.85 -13.62 -8.27
N GLN A 243 -18.49 -13.83 -7.01
CA GLN A 243 -19.32 -14.48 -6.00
C GLN A 243 -20.38 -13.55 -5.39
N SER A 244 -20.10 -12.24 -5.42
CA SER A 244 -20.99 -11.18 -4.93
C SER A 244 -20.93 -9.94 -5.84
N PRO A 245 -21.58 -9.95 -7.03
CA PRO A 245 -21.39 -8.97 -8.10
C PRO A 245 -21.72 -7.50 -7.77
N ASN A 246 -22.45 -7.25 -6.69
CA ASN A 246 -22.79 -5.90 -6.24
C ASN A 246 -22.20 -5.58 -4.85
N ALA A 247 -21.21 -6.37 -4.40
CA ALA A 247 -20.51 -6.08 -3.17
C ALA A 247 -19.66 -4.82 -3.32
N THR A 248 -19.63 -3.99 -2.29
CA THR A 248 -18.86 -2.74 -2.23
C THR A 248 -17.81 -2.76 -1.12
N SER A 249 -17.67 -3.89 -0.42
CA SER A 249 -16.65 -4.11 0.62
C SER A 249 -16.13 -5.55 0.60
N ASP A 250 -15.06 -5.79 1.36
CA ASP A 250 -14.38 -7.09 1.47
C ASP A 250 -15.21 -8.17 2.15
N VAL A 251 -16.36 -7.80 2.73
CA VAL A 251 -17.23 -8.68 3.51
C VAL A 251 -18.67 -8.55 3.05
N GLY A 252 -19.29 -9.70 2.85
CA GLY A 252 -20.64 -9.74 2.35
C GLY A 252 -21.39 -10.99 2.78
N ILE A 253 -22.52 -11.23 2.12
CA ILE A 253 -23.23 -12.50 2.21
C ILE A 253 -23.37 -13.15 0.83
N THR A 254 -23.27 -14.46 0.80
CA THR A 254 -23.51 -15.27 -0.41
C THR A 254 -24.16 -16.59 -0.04
N ALA A 255 -24.60 -17.36 -1.04
CA ALA A 255 -25.12 -18.69 -0.80
C ALA A 255 -24.05 -19.55 -0.11
N CYS A 256 -24.44 -20.27 0.94
CA CYS A 256 -23.57 -21.29 1.54
C CYS A 256 -23.28 -22.38 0.50
N ALA A 257 -22.09 -23.00 0.55
CA ALA A 257 -21.77 -24.13 -0.30
C ALA A 257 -22.66 -25.34 0.05
N SER A 258 -23.01 -26.14 -0.97
CA SER A 258 -23.86 -27.33 -0.82
C SER A 258 -23.23 -28.37 0.12
N ASP A 259 -24.05 -28.99 0.96
CA ASP A 259 -23.71 -29.93 2.05
C ASP A 259 -22.98 -31.23 1.64
N THR A 260 -22.50 -31.38 0.40
CA THR A 260 -21.88 -32.63 -0.07
C THR A 260 -20.54 -32.95 0.59
N SER A 261 -19.95 -32.03 1.36
CA SER A 261 -18.68 -32.24 2.08
C SER A 261 -18.73 -31.91 3.59
N ASN A 262 -19.89 -31.48 4.14
CA ASN A 262 -20.06 -31.01 5.52
C ASN A 262 -19.10 -29.88 5.99
N ILE A 263 -18.31 -29.28 5.10
CA ILE A 263 -17.36 -28.20 5.43
C ILE A 263 -17.52 -27.08 4.39
N GLN A 264 -17.74 -25.86 4.85
CA GLN A 264 -17.82 -24.70 3.97
C GLN A 264 -16.43 -24.37 3.39
N PRO A 265 -16.29 -23.78 2.19
CA PRO A 265 -15.00 -23.31 1.69
C PRO A 265 -14.41 -22.26 2.65
N PRO A 266 -13.06 -22.14 2.79
CA PRO A 266 -12.44 -21.25 3.78
C PRO A 266 -12.91 -19.79 3.77
N ARG A 267 -13.33 -19.26 2.61
CA ARG A 267 -13.92 -17.90 2.49
C ARG A 267 -15.26 -17.71 3.23
N LEU A 268 -15.93 -18.79 3.60
CA LEU A 268 -17.19 -18.82 4.36
C LEU A 268 -16.99 -19.23 5.82
N GLN A 269 -15.76 -19.51 6.22
CA GLN A 269 -15.42 -19.97 7.55
C GLN A 269 -14.83 -18.83 8.39
N TRP A 270 -15.24 -18.78 9.65
CA TRP A 270 -14.89 -17.75 10.60
C TRP A 270 -14.56 -18.39 11.96
N VAL A 271 -13.59 -17.82 12.65
CA VAL A 271 -13.20 -18.20 14.00
C VAL A 271 -13.59 -17.06 14.93
N TYR A 272 -14.60 -17.29 15.78
CA TYR A 272 -14.96 -16.36 16.85
C TYR A 272 -14.25 -16.71 18.15
N ASN A 273 -13.55 -15.74 18.73
CA ASN A 273 -12.89 -15.85 20.02
C ASN A 273 -13.60 -14.92 21.01
N ALA A 274 -14.30 -15.52 21.99
CA ALA A 274 -15.08 -14.77 22.96
C ALA A 274 -14.23 -13.97 23.97
N GLN A 275 -12.97 -14.37 24.18
CA GLN A 275 -12.06 -13.75 25.13
C GLN A 275 -11.60 -12.37 24.63
N ASP A 276 -11.14 -12.29 23.37
CA ASP A 276 -10.69 -11.04 22.77
C ASP A 276 -11.78 -10.33 21.95
N GLY A 277 -12.87 -11.03 21.61
CA GLY A 277 -13.98 -10.54 20.79
C GLY A 277 -13.70 -10.59 19.29
N SER A 278 -12.62 -11.23 18.85
CA SER A 278 -12.26 -11.30 17.44
C SER A 278 -13.16 -12.25 16.66
N ILE A 279 -13.52 -11.85 15.44
CA ILE A 279 -14.07 -12.75 14.41
C ILE A 279 -13.04 -12.76 13.28
N ARG A 280 -12.38 -13.89 13.06
CA ARG A 280 -11.24 -14.00 12.12
C ARG A 280 -11.60 -14.87 10.93
N SER A 281 -11.27 -14.42 9.72
CA SER A 281 -11.43 -15.22 8.49
C SER A 281 -10.53 -16.46 8.56
N ALA A 282 -11.07 -17.64 8.26
CA ALA A 282 -10.23 -18.84 8.19
C ALA A 282 -9.30 -18.82 6.97
N LEU A 283 -9.65 -18.07 5.91
CA LEU A 283 -8.91 -17.99 4.65
C LEU A 283 -7.58 -17.26 4.81
N ASN A 284 -7.59 -16.04 5.36
CA ASN A 284 -6.42 -15.17 5.45
C ASN A 284 -6.10 -14.68 6.87
N LYS A 285 -6.82 -15.17 7.89
CA LYS A 285 -6.62 -14.84 9.31
C LYS A 285 -6.90 -13.39 9.71
N LYS A 286 -7.31 -12.52 8.77
CA LYS A 286 -7.71 -11.13 9.02
C LYS A 286 -8.96 -11.05 9.91
N CYS A 287 -9.05 -9.97 10.66
CA CYS A 287 -10.15 -9.68 11.56
C CYS A 287 -11.28 -8.95 10.83
N LEU A 288 -12.52 -9.35 11.15
CA LEU A 288 -13.74 -8.63 10.79
C LEU A 288 -13.74 -7.29 11.52
N SER A 289 -13.82 -6.19 10.78
CA SER A 289 -13.61 -4.86 11.33
C SER A 289 -14.62 -3.86 10.79
N ILE A 290 -15.06 -2.93 11.63
CA ILE A 290 -15.70 -1.70 11.14
C ILE A 290 -14.62 -0.89 10.44
N GLU A 291 -14.91 -0.42 9.23
CA GLU A 291 -14.00 0.40 8.44
C GLU A 291 -13.54 1.61 9.26
N LYS A 292 -12.22 1.71 9.46
CA LYS A 292 -11.58 2.77 10.24
C LYS A 292 -12.20 2.86 11.66
N CYS A 293 -12.50 4.07 12.12
CA CYS A 293 -13.27 4.31 13.35
C CYS A 293 -14.66 4.88 13.05
N ILE A 294 -15.26 4.53 11.91
CA ILE A 294 -16.51 5.15 11.47
C ILE A 294 -17.65 4.74 12.42
N THR A 295 -18.35 5.73 12.96
CA THR A 295 -19.49 5.53 13.88
C THR A 295 -20.84 5.88 13.25
N ALA A 296 -20.84 6.37 12.00
CA ALA A 296 -22.05 6.64 11.23
C ALA A 296 -22.87 5.36 10.97
N GLU A 297 -24.16 5.49 10.70
CA GLU A 297 -25.00 4.35 10.28
C GLU A 297 -24.58 3.86 8.90
N GLY A 298 -24.58 2.53 8.71
CA GLY A 298 -24.16 1.92 7.44
C GLY A 298 -22.66 1.96 7.22
N ALA A 299 -21.86 2.02 8.29
CA ALA A 299 -20.41 1.94 8.17
C ALA A 299 -20.02 0.55 7.62
N ASN A 300 -19.17 0.50 6.59
CA ASN A 300 -18.80 -0.75 5.96
C ASN A 300 -18.10 -1.70 6.93
N ILE A 301 -18.27 -2.99 6.67
CA ILE A 301 -17.49 -4.06 7.28
C ILE A 301 -16.42 -4.51 6.30
N VAL A 302 -15.18 -4.56 6.78
CA VAL A 302 -13.97 -4.84 6.01
C VAL A 302 -13.13 -5.91 6.70
N LEU A 303 -12.07 -6.38 6.03
CA LEU A 303 -11.08 -7.28 6.61
C LEU A 303 -9.74 -6.56 6.79
N SER A 304 -9.25 -6.51 8.03
CA SER A 304 -7.98 -5.88 8.36
C SER A 304 -7.08 -6.81 9.16
N GLU A 305 -5.78 -6.51 9.18
CA GLU A 305 -4.86 -7.18 10.09
C GLU A 305 -5.37 -7.12 11.54
N CYS A 306 -5.25 -8.23 12.25
CA CYS A 306 -5.74 -8.37 13.60
C CYS A 306 -4.82 -7.63 14.58
N GLN A 307 -5.21 -6.43 14.99
CA GLN A 307 -4.48 -5.56 15.92
C GLN A 307 -5.22 -5.42 17.26
N ILE A 308 -5.88 -6.50 17.67
CA ILE A 308 -6.72 -6.51 18.87
C ILE A 308 -5.83 -6.44 20.10
N ASN A 309 -6.10 -5.46 20.96
CA ASN A 309 -5.32 -5.08 22.14
C ASN A 309 -3.98 -4.38 21.84
N ASP A 310 -3.74 -3.92 20.61
CA ASP A 310 -2.64 -3.00 20.33
C ASP A 310 -3.07 -1.56 20.67
N PRO A 311 -2.45 -0.90 21.66
CA PRO A 311 -2.79 0.46 22.04
C PRO A 311 -2.50 1.50 20.95
N GLN A 312 -1.60 1.19 20.01
CA GLN A 312 -1.21 2.07 18.91
C GLN A 312 -2.04 1.84 17.65
N ALA A 313 -2.79 0.73 17.60
CA ALA A 313 -3.66 0.44 16.47
C ALA A 313 -4.83 1.43 16.36
N GLN A 314 -5.38 1.52 15.16
CA GLN A 314 -6.55 2.36 14.88
C GLN A 314 -7.70 2.01 15.84
N CYS A 315 -8.31 3.04 16.44
CA CYS A 315 -9.36 2.89 17.46
C CYS A 315 -8.96 2.01 18.67
N GLN A 316 -7.66 1.87 18.95
CA GLN A 316 -7.10 0.96 19.98
C GLN A 316 -7.55 -0.50 19.76
N GLY A 317 -7.74 -0.89 18.51
CA GLY A 317 -8.21 -2.22 18.10
C GLY A 317 -9.70 -2.50 18.38
N LYS A 318 -10.45 -1.55 18.95
CA LYS A 318 -11.86 -1.77 19.34
C LYS A 318 -12.80 -1.98 18.17
N ASN A 319 -12.47 -1.41 17.01
CA ASN A 319 -13.24 -1.56 15.77
C ASN A 319 -13.24 -3.02 15.23
N GLN A 320 -12.34 -3.87 15.73
CA GLN A 320 -12.20 -5.28 15.35
C GLN A 320 -12.79 -6.25 16.40
N GLN A 321 -13.40 -5.70 17.47
CA GLN A 321 -13.91 -6.49 18.58
C GLN A 321 -15.44 -6.52 18.57
N TRP A 322 -15.97 -7.73 18.72
CA TRP A 322 -17.38 -8.06 18.63
C TRP A 322 -17.83 -8.92 19.81
N THR A 323 -19.11 -8.83 20.13
CA THR A 323 -19.80 -9.69 21.08
C THR A 323 -20.88 -10.45 20.33
N PHE A 324 -20.74 -11.77 20.21
CA PHE A 324 -21.80 -12.62 19.66
C PHE A 324 -22.73 -13.11 20.77
N ASN A 325 -23.99 -12.68 20.72
CA ASN A 325 -25.04 -13.07 21.66
C ASN A 325 -25.78 -14.32 21.12
N THR A 326 -25.54 -15.48 21.72
CA THR A 326 -26.12 -16.74 21.25
C THR A 326 -27.64 -16.85 21.47
N SER A 327 -28.21 -16.06 22.36
CA SER A 327 -29.65 -16.07 22.68
C SER A 327 -30.51 -15.41 21.59
N ASP A 328 -30.08 -14.27 21.06
CA ASP A 328 -30.80 -13.53 20.02
C ASP A 328 -30.09 -13.56 18.65
N GLY A 329 -28.84 -14.00 18.60
CA GLY A 329 -28.03 -14.09 17.38
C GLY A 329 -27.36 -12.78 16.98
N SER A 330 -27.47 -11.71 17.77
CA SER A 330 -26.82 -10.44 17.44
C SER A 330 -25.30 -10.53 17.54
N ILE A 331 -24.59 -9.90 16.60
CA ILE A 331 -23.15 -9.66 16.67
C ILE A 331 -22.95 -8.16 16.88
N VAL A 332 -22.52 -7.75 18.07
CA VAL A 332 -22.49 -6.35 18.50
C VAL A 332 -21.06 -5.84 18.59
N SER A 333 -20.74 -4.73 17.94
CA SER A 333 -19.43 -4.09 18.01
C SER A 333 -19.15 -3.57 19.42
N LYS A 334 -17.98 -3.90 19.96
CA LYS A 334 -17.50 -3.34 21.24
C LYS A 334 -17.03 -1.89 21.11
N MET A 335 -16.84 -1.37 19.90
CA MET A 335 -16.45 0.03 19.68
C MET A 335 -17.61 0.99 19.92
N ASN A 336 -18.78 0.72 19.33
CA ASN A 336 -19.88 1.68 19.26
C ASN A 336 -21.26 1.07 19.55
N GLY A 337 -21.35 -0.22 19.88
CA GLY A 337 -22.60 -0.90 20.24
C GLY A 337 -23.53 -1.21 19.07
N LYS A 338 -23.10 -1.02 17.83
CA LYS A 338 -23.88 -1.35 16.63
C LYS A 338 -23.85 -2.84 16.31
N CYS A 339 -24.87 -3.30 15.61
CA CYS A 339 -25.03 -4.69 15.19
C CYS A 339 -24.46 -4.89 13.77
N LEU A 340 -23.91 -6.08 13.53
CA LEU A 340 -23.57 -6.57 12.19
C LEU A 340 -24.88 -6.81 11.41
N ASP A 341 -25.11 -6.02 10.37
CA ASP A 341 -26.38 -5.90 9.66
C ASP A 341 -26.22 -6.27 8.19
N VAL A 342 -27.10 -7.11 7.67
CA VAL A 342 -27.22 -7.32 6.21
C VAL A 342 -27.95 -6.12 5.60
N PHE A 343 -27.20 -5.31 4.86
CA PHE A 343 -27.72 -4.09 4.25
C PHE A 343 -28.94 -4.37 3.37
N ASN A 344 -30.00 -3.59 3.57
CA ASN A 344 -31.30 -3.75 2.89
C ASN A 344 -31.87 -5.18 2.94
N PHE A 345 -31.57 -5.93 4.01
CA PHE A 345 -32.04 -7.31 4.28
C PHE A 345 -31.50 -8.39 3.32
N ASP A 346 -31.29 -8.06 2.05
CA ASP A 346 -30.96 -9.04 1.00
C ASP A 346 -29.63 -8.77 0.28
N GLY A 347 -29.03 -7.61 0.54
CA GLY A 347 -27.87 -7.09 -0.18
C GLY A 347 -26.65 -8.02 -0.06
N PRO A 348 -25.70 -7.99 -1.01
CA PRO A 348 -24.47 -8.73 -0.81
C PRO A 348 -23.60 -8.10 0.27
N ASN A 349 -23.86 -6.86 0.71
CA ASN A 349 -23.06 -6.14 1.69
C ASN A 349 -23.52 -6.37 3.13
N VAL A 350 -22.56 -6.25 4.04
CA VAL A 350 -22.79 -6.22 5.49
C VAL A 350 -22.23 -4.90 6.03
N ASP A 351 -22.99 -4.23 6.89
CA ASP A 351 -22.62 -2.96 7.50
C ASP A 351 -22.78 -3.00 9.04
N ALA A 352 -22.37 -1.91 9.69
CA ALA A 352 -22.65 -1.67 11.10
C ALA A 352 -23.84 -0.70 11.23
N PHE A 353 -24.93 -1.20 11.82
CA PHE A 353 -26.16 -0.44 12.00
C PHE A 353 -26.69 -0.50 13.44
N SER A 354 -27.43 0.51 13.86
CA SER A 354 -28.14 0.50 15.14
C SER A 354 -28.96 -0.77 15.35
N CYS A 355 -28.73 -1.44 16.49
CA CYS A 355 -29.39 -2.70 16.83
C CYS A 355 -30.91 -2.53 16.99
N ASN A 356 -31.70 -3.21 16.18
CA ASN A 356 -33.17 -3.13 16.14
C ASN A 356 -33.87 -4.50 16.27
N LYS A 357 -33.09 -5.58 16.44
CA LYS A 357 -33.56 -6.98 16.60
C LYS A 357 -34.27 -7.57 15.38
N GLN A 358 -34.18 -6.95 14.21
CA GLN A 358 -34.69 -7.54 12.97
C GLN A 358 -33.81 -8.73 12.53
N ASP A 359 -34.38 -9.61 11.72
CA ASP A 359 -33.73 -10.88 11.34
C ASP A 359 -32.45 -10.68 10.50
N ASN A 360 -32.31 -9.54 9.81
CA ASN A 360 -31.11 -9.16 9.05
C ASN A 360 -29.92 -8.78 9.95
N GLN A 361 -30.13 -8.62 11.26
CA GLN A 361 -29.08 -8.37 12.27
C GLN A 361 -28.80 -9.60 13.15
N GLN A 362 -29.43 -10.73 12.85
CA GLN A 362 -29.31 -11.95 13.63
C GLN A 362 -28.61 -13.04 12.83
N TRP A 363 -27.66 -13.71 13.47
CA TRP A 363 -26.76 -14.68 12.87
C TRP A 363 -26.79 -16.00 13.65
N ILE A 364 -26.60 -17.09 12.92
CA ILE A 364 -26.42 -18.44 13.48
C ILE A 364 -24.96 -18.83 13.22
N PHE A 365 -24.19 -19.02 14.28
CA PHE A 365 -22.82 -19.52 14.17
C PHE A 365 -22.81 -21.05 14.26
N ASN A 366 -22.35 -21.72 13.21
CA ASN A 366 -22.13 -23.15 13.21
C ASN A 366 -20.66 -23.43 13.53
N THR A 367 -20.41 -23.96 14.73
CA THR A 367 -19.05 -24.26 15.20
C THR A 367 -18.39 -25.44 14.49
N THR A 368 -19.16 -26.25 13.76
CA THR A 368 -18.64 -27.42 13.04
C THR A 368 -18.05 -27.04 11.69
N ASP A 369 -18.73 -26.18 10.94
CA ASP A 369 -18.28 -25.71 9.62
C ASP A 369 -17.70 -24.29 9.63
N GLY A 370 -17.73 -23.60 10.78
CA GLY A 370 -17.22 -22.24 10.95
C GLY A 370 -18.08 -21.14 10.34
N SER A 371 -19.29 -21.43 9.84
CA SER A 371 -20.10 -20.44 9.14
C SER A 371 -20.94 -19.57 10.08
N PHE A 372 -21.02 -18.27 9.77
CA PHE A 372 -22.10 -17.39 10.26
C PHE A 372 -23.19 -17.31 9.19
N ARG A 373 -24.42 -17.70 9.53
CA ARG A 373 -25.57 -17.68 8.61
C ARG A 373 -26.59 -16.64 9.03
N SER A 374 -27.03 -15.78 8.12
CA SER A 374 -28.09 -14.80 8.38
C SER A 374 -29.40 -15.52 8.69
N LYS A 375 -30.10 -15.13 9.77
CA LYS A 375 -31.42 -15.69 10.08
C LYS A 375 -32.51 -15.27 9.09
N HIS A 376 -32.34 -14.12 8.43
CA HIS A 376 -33.30 -13.59 7.46
C HIS A 376 -33.41 -14.46 6.20
N ASN A 377 -32.28 -14.82 5.57
CA ASN A 377 -32.28 -15.51 4.27
C ASN A 377 -31.39 -16.76 4.21
N GLY A 378 -30.75 -17.16 5.33
CA GLY A 378 -29.92 -18.36 5.41
C GLY A 378 -28.58 -18.28 4.68
N LYS A 379 -28.23 -17.14 4.07
CA LYS A 379 -26.94 -16.93 3.40
C LYS A 379 -25.79 -16.86 4.40
N CYS A 380 -24.61 -17.27 3.97
CA CYS A 380 -23.40 -17.28 4.79
C CYS A 380 -22.66 -15.93 4.67
N LEU A 381 -22.14 -15.44 5.80
CA LEU A 381 -21.12 -14.39 5.82
C LEU A 381 -19.90 -14.88 5.04
N THR A 382 -19.47 -14.10 4.06
CA THR A 382 -18.36 -14.44 3.17
C THR A 382 -17.34 -13.33 3.17
N GLN A 383 -16.08 -13.72 3.10
CA GLN A 383 -15.09 -12.85 2.49
C GLN A 383 -15.43 -12.72 1.00
N VAL A 384 -15.54 -11.49 0.55
CA VAL A 384 -15.72 -11.15 -0.86
C VAL A 384 -14.35 -11.22 -1.51
N GLN A 385 -14.27 -11.86 -2.68
CA GLN A 385 -13.01 -11.88 -3.42
C GLN A 385 -12.62 -10.46 -3.79
N GLU A 386 -11.43 -10.04 -3.37
CA GLU A 386 -10.91 -8.69 -3.58
C GLU A 386 -10.37 -8.57 -5.03
N LEU A 387 -11.27 -8.37 -6.00
CA LEU A 387 -10.89 -8.00 -7.36
C LEU A 387 -10.95 -6.48 -7.47
N GLU A 388 -9.85 -5.86 -7.88
CA GLU A 388 -9.72 -4.41 -7.89
C GLU A 388 -9.40 -3.88 -9.28
N VAL A 389 -9.90 -2.68 -9.55
CA VAL A 389 -9.48 -1.87 -10.69
C VAL A 389 -8.80 -0.64 -10.13
N TRP A 390 -7.53 -0.44 -10.49
CA TRP A 390 -6.80 0.79 -10.22
C TRP A 390 -6.62 1.56 -11.51
N ALA A 391 -6.72 2.88 -11.46
CA ALA A 391 -6.55 3.70 -12.63
C ALA A 391 -5.93 5.07 -12.30
N GLY A 392 -5.26 5.65 -13.29
CA GLY A 392 -4.81 7.04 -13.27
C GLY A 392 -4.66 7.58 -14.69
N PRO A 393 -4.96 8.88 -14.92
CA PRO A 393 -4.77 9.50 -16.22
C PRO A 393 -3.29 9.63 -16.56
N LEU A 394 -2.98 9.65 -17.85
CA LEU A 394 -1.64 9.89 -18.41
C LEU A 394 -1.63 11.18 -19.24
N ALA A 395 -0.45 11.76 -19.43
CA ALA A 395 -0.28 13.07 -20.08
C ALA A 395 -0.78 13.13 -21.54
N ASP A 396 -0.80 11.99 -22.24
CA ASP A 396 -1.28 11.89 -23.62
C ASP A 396 -2.81 11.72 -23.73
N GLY A 397 -3.53 11.79 -22.60
CA GLY A 397 -4.99 11.63 -22.54
C GLY A 397 -5.44 10.17 -22.47
N SER A 398 -4.52 9.21 -22.46
CA SER A 398 -4.83 7.81 -22.14
C SER A 398 -4.96 7.60 -20.62
N ALA A 399 -5.39 6.40 -20.22
CA ALA A 399 -5.41 5.96 -18.84
C ALA A 399 -4.47 4.75 -18.64
N ALA A 400 -3.72 4.74 -17.55
CA ALA A 400 -3.11 3.53 -17.03
C ALA A 400 -4.12 2.81 -16.14
N VAL A 401 -4.25 1.49 -16.30
CA VAL A 401 -5.18 0.65 -15.53
C VAL A 401 -4.45 -0.59 -15.02
N VAL A 402 -4.64 -0.95 -13.76
CA VAL A 402 -4.24 -2.25 -13.21
C VAL A 402 -5.50 -3.02 -12.82
N LEU A 403 -5.71 -4.16 -13.45
CA LEU A 403 -6.72 -5.15 -13.05
C LEU A 403 -6.04 -6.10 -12.08
N PHE A 404 -6.44 -6.09 -10.82
CA PHE A 404 -5.72 -6.75 -9.74
C PHE A 404 -6.56 -7.81 -9.04
N ASN A 405 -6.10 -9.06 -9.06
CA ASN A 405 -6.70 -10.13 -8.30
C ASN A 405 -5.95 -10.34 -6.98
N ARG A 406 -6.46 -9.80 -5.87
CA ARG A 406 -5.94 -10.08 -4.52
C ARG A 406 -6.46 -11.40 -3.94
N GLY A 407 -7.40 -12.03 -4.65
CA GLY A 407 -8.03 -13.26 -4.24
C GLY A 407 -7.17 -14.50 -4.46
N ASN A 408 -7.69 -15.62 -3.98
CA ASN A 408 -7.04 -16.93 -4.03
C ASN A 408 -7.54 -17.82 -5.19
N THR A 409 -8.39 -17.29 -6.07
CA THR A 409 -8.93 -18.01 -7.24
C THR A 409 -8.75 -17.19 -8.51
N SER A 410 -8.54 -17.87 -9.63
CA SER A 410 -8.38 -17.24 -10.95
C SER A 410 -9.72 -16.71 -11.45
N GLU A 411 -9.83 -15.40 -11.72
CA GLU A 411 -11.08 -14.73 -12.09
C GLU A 411 -10.87 -13.63 -13.16
N PRO A 412 -11.85 -13.37 -14.04
CA PRO A 412 -11.81 -12.22 -14.93
C PRO A 412 -12.13 -10.93 -14.16
N ILE A 413 -11.53 -9.81 -14.56
CA ILE A 413 -11.81 -8.47 -14.01
C ILE A 413 -12.20 -7.54 -15.15
N THR A 414 -13.19 -6.69 -14.91
CA THR A 414 -13.67 -5.74 -15.92
C THR A 414 -13.32 -4.32 -15.54
N VAL A 415 -12.79 -3.52 -16.45
CA VAL A 415 -12.74 -2.05 -16.29
C VAL A 415 -13.85 -1.43 -17.12
N GLN A 416 -14.72 -0.64 -16.50
CA GLN A 416 -15.69 0.18 -17.24
C GLN A 416 -15.03 1.51 -17.64
N TRP A 417 -15.39 2.05 -18.80
CA TRP A 417 -14.91 3.37 -19.22
C TRP A 417 -15.31 4.47 -18.23
N SER A 418 -16.48 4.33 -17.59
CA SER A 418 -16.90 5.23 -16.52
C SER A 418 -15.98 5.21 -15.29
N ASP A 419 -15.28 4.11 -15.01
CA ASP A 419 -14.37 4.00 -13.86
C ASP A 419 -13.08 4.80 -14.09
N ILE A 420 -12.80 5.16 -15.34
CA ILE A 420 -11.58 5.85 -15.78
C ILE A 420 -11.90 7.19 -16.48
N ASP A 421 -13.08 7.75 -16.19
CA ASP A 421 -13.58 9.03 -16.73
C ASP A 421 -13.69 9.09 -18.27
N PHE A 422 -13.78 7.93 -18.92
CA PHE A 422 -14.02 7.82 -20.36
C PHE A 422 -15.53 7.65 -20.64
N PRO A 423 -16.06 8.22 -21.74
CA PRO A 423 -17.47 8.05 -22.07
C PRO A 423 -17.79 6.58 -22.43
N ALA A 424 -18.79 6.00 -21.76
CA ALA A 424 -19.21 4.60 -22.01
C ALA A 424 -19.66 4.32 -23.46
N ARG A 425 -19.98 5.37 -24.23
CA ARG A 425 -20.38 5.27 -25.64
C ARG A 425 -19.18 5.20 -26.60
N ASP A 426 -17.98 5.51 -26.14
CA ASP A 426 -16.79 5.63 -26.98
C ASP A 426 -16.01 4.31 -27.00
N SER A 427 -15.20 4.16 -28.05
CA SER A 427 -14.26 3.04 -28.19
C SER A 427 -12.88 3.47 -27.70
N ALA A 428 -12.13 2.53 -27.11
CA ALA A 428 -10.74 2.72 -26.74
C ALA A 428 -9.89 1.52 -27.15
N VAL A 429 -8.63 1.78 -27.50
CA VAL A 429 -7.60 0.75 -27.72
C VAL A 429 -7.03 0.33 -26.38
N VAL A 430 -7.00 -0.98 -26.13
CA VAL A 430 -6.42 -1.58 -24.92
C VAL A 430 -5.09 -2.24 -25.27
N ARG A 431 -4.03 -1.86 -24.55
CA ARG A 431 -2.68 -2.43 -24.66
C ARG A 431 -2.26 -3.03 -23.33
N ASP A 432 -1.79 -4.27 -23.34
CA ASP A 432 -1.13 -4.94 -22.21
C ASP A 432 0.35 -4.55 -22.14
N LEU A 433 0.77 -3.99 -21.01
CA LEU A 433 2.12 -3.48 -20.77
C LEU A 433 3.11 -4.57 -20.40
N TRP A 434 2.65 -5.69 -19.85
CA TRP A 434 3.48 -6.85 -19.52
C TRP A 434 3.66 -7.76 -20.73
N ALA A 435 2.60 -7.95 -21.52
CA ALA A 435 2.68 -8.71 -22.77
C ALA A 435 3.21 -7.88 -23.95
N HIS A 436 3.46 -6.58 -23.78
CA HIS A 436 3.89 -5.64 -24.82
C HIS A 436 2.99 -5.65 -26.07
N LYS A 437 1.69 -5.85 -25.89
CA LYS A 437 0.77 -6.21 -26.98
C LYS A 437 -0.51 -5.38 -26.95
N VAL A 438 -0.91 -4.89 -28.12
CA VAL A 438 -2.27 -4.34 -28.31
C VAL A 438 -3.25 -5.51 -28.32
N ILE A 439 -4.22 -5.49 -27.40
CA ILE A 439 -5.25 -6.52 -27.25
C ILE A 439 -6.32 -6.32 -28.32
N GLY A 440 -6.78 -5.08 -28.48
CA GLY A 440 -7.83 -4.73 -29.44
C GLY A 440 -8.51 -3.40 -29.11
N ALA A 441 -9.63 -3.15 -29.79
CA ALA A 441 -10.49 -2.00 -29.60
C ALA A 441 -11.79 -2.45 -28.93
N PHE A 442 -12.19 -1.77 -27.86
CA PHE A 442 -13.38 -2.13 -27.08
C PHE A 442 -14.24 -0.90 -26.81
N ARG A 443 -15.55 -1.10 -26.67
CA ARG A 443 -16.53 -0.03 -26.46
C ARG A 443 -17.18 -0.19 -25.08
N GLY A 444 -17.16 0.89 -24.30
CA GLY A 444 -17.77 0.95 -22.96
C GLY A 444 -17.00 0.24 -21.84
N ASN A 445 -16.29 -0.86 -22.12
CA ASN A 445 -15.49 -1.59 -21.14
C ASN A 445 -14.50 -2.55 -21.80
N TYR A 446 -13.65 -3.16 -20.96
CA TYR A 446 -12.85 -4.34 -21.29
C TYR A 446 -12.85 -5.32 -20.11
N THR A 447 -13.12 -6.60 -20.40
CA THR A 447 -12.99 -7.71 -19.45
C THR A 447 -11.75 -8.54 -19.79
N SER A 448 -10.87 -8.73 -18.81
CA SER A 448 -9.68 -9.56 -18.98
C SER A 448 -10.04 -11.05 -19.17
N PRO A 449 -9.11 -11.86 -19.72
CA PRO A 449 -9.06 -13.28 -19.38
C PRO A 449 -8.96 -13.48 -17.86
N ASN A 450 -9.05 -14.73 -17.40
CA ASN A 450 -8.85 -15.00 -15.97
C ASN A 450 -7.45 -14.54 -15.54
N ILE A 451 -7.41 -13.74 -14.48
CA ILE A 451 -6.19 -13.29 -13.81
C ILE A 451 -5.96 -14.24 -12.65
N GLU A 452 -4.79 -14.86 -12.61
CA GLU A 452 -4.41 -15.80 -11.55
C GLU A 452 -4.40 -15.16 -10.17
N PRO A 453 -4.48 -15.96 -9.08
CA PRO A 453 -4.34 -15.45 -7.72
C PRO A 453 -3.11 -14.57 -7.55
N HIS A 454 -3.29 -13.43 -6.88
CA HIS A 454 -2.24 -12.45 -6.57
C HIS A 454 -1.54 -11.83 -7.79
N ALA A 455 -2.09 -12.02 -9.00
CA ALA A 455 -1.55 -11.48 -10.24
C ALA A 455 -2.30 -10.22 -10.69
N VAL A 456 -1.70 -9.51 -11.66
CA VAL A 456 -2.29 -8.34 -12.30
C VAL A 456 -2.26 -8.44 -13.82
N MET A 457 -3.16 -7.69 -14.46
CA MET A 457 -2.99 -7.24 -15.83
C MET A 457 -2.85 -5.71 -15.81
N MET A 458 -1.72 -5.19 -16.31
CA MET A 458 -1.49 -3.75 -16.40
C MET A 458 -1.70 -3.29 -17.85
N LEU A 459 -2.55 -2.28 -18.02
CA LEU A 459 -3.06 -1.82 -19.29
C LEU A 459 -2.78 -0.34 -19.51
N LYS A 460 -2.59 0.05 -20.76
CA LYS A 460 -2.79 1.42 -21.24
C LYS A 460 -4.01 1.46 -22.14
N ILE A 461 -4.96 2.34 -21.83
CA ILE A 461 -6.25 2.46 -22.51
C ILE A 461 -6.35 3.85 -23.15
N THR A 462 -6.46 3.90 -24.47
CA THR A 462 -6.44 5.16 -25.24
C THR A 462 -7.73 5.31 -26.03
N LEU A 463 -8.49 6.38 -25.80
CA LEU A 463 -9.70 6.68 -26.59
C LEU A 463 -9.36 6.77 -28.09
N PHE A 464 -10.26 6.27 -28.94
CA PHE A 464 -10.22 6.62 -30.35
C PHE A 464 -10.54 8.11 -30.49
N GLN A 465 -9.60 8.87 -31.05
CA GLN A 465 -9.84 10.25 -31.50
C GLN A 465 -10.63 10.27 -32.80
#